data_AF-A0A2S9YXP4-F1
#
_entry.id   AF-A0A2S9YXP4-F1
#
_cell.length_a   1.000
_cell.length_b   1.000
_cell.length_c   1.000
_cell.angle_alpha   90.00
_cell.angle_beta   90.00
_cell.angle_gamma   90.00
#
_symmetry.space_group_name_H-M   'P 1'
#
loop_
_entity.id
_entity.type
_entity.pdbx_description
1 polymer ?
#
loop_
_entity_poly.entity_id
_entity_poly.type
_entity_poly.pdbx_seq_one_letter_code
_entity_poly.pdbx_strand_id
1 'polypeptide(L)'
;MHVAQVPLRSRGVSYRDEQQALMLEVATLERENQRLQAELAEAEQRFKGLLSGEYEQRRKTVRKSCVMCTGNLLPVAIVAGHDVRNPLPLKMSTLRFGSPEGGFTASAPVRSYACGTCGYIHNFIDMDLGDLGGTLGEVG
;
A
#
# COMPACT_ATOMS: atom_id res chain seq x y z
N MET A 1 40.72 -3.66 -77.08
CA MET A 1 39.84 -4.26 -76.05
C MET A 1 39.82 -3.32 -74.85
N HIS A 2 38.68 -2.71 -74.55
CA HIS A 2 38.53 -1.65 -73.56
C HIS A 2 38.47 -2.22 -72.13
N VAL A 3 39.34 -1.69 -71.26
CA VAL A 3 39.30 -1.94 -69.82
C VAL A 3 38.20 -1.07 -69.23
N ALA A 4 37.13 -1.70 -68.75
CA ALA A 4 36.02 -1.00 -68.12
C ALA A 4 36.46 -0.44 -66.75
N GLN A 5 36.47 0.88 -66.62
CA GLN A 5 36.60 1.58 -65.35
C GLN A 5 35.30 1.45 -64.54
N VAL A 6 35.36 0.77 -63.40
CA VAL A 6 34.28 0.73 -62.41
C VAL A 6 34.28 2.07 -61.65
N PRO A 7 33.15 2.82 -61.61
CA PRO A 7 33.13 4.12 -60.96
C PRO A 7 33.09 3.95 -59.43
N LEU A 8 34.17 4.33 -58.75
CA LEU A 8 34.32 4.35 -57.28
C LEU A 8 33.52 5.47 -56.57
N ARG A 9 32.60 6.15 -57.27
CA ARG A 9 31.97 7.40 -56.80
C ARG A 9 30.74 7.22 -55.90
N SER A 10 30.21 6.01 -55.72
CA SER A 10 28.96 5.76 -54.96
C SER A 10 29.13 5.18 -53.55
N ARG A 11 30.30 4.59 -53.23
CA ARG A 11 30.52 3.91 -51.93
C ARG A 11 30.64 4.86 -50.74
N GLY A 12 31.16 6.07 -50.93
CA GLY A 12 31.28 7.06 -49.85
C GLY A 12 29.96 7.70 -49.44
N VAL A 13 28.94 7.65 -50.31
CA VAL A 13 27.58 8.15 -50.03
C VAL A 13 26.77 7.08 -49.31
N SER A 14 26.80 5.81 -49.75
CA SER A 14 26.04 4.74 -49.05
C SER A 14 26.56 4.48 -47.64
N TYR A 15 27.87 4.54 -47.41
CA TYR A 15 28.43 4.39 -46.05
C TYR A 15 27.98 5.52 -45.10
N ARG A 16 27.85 6.74 -45.59
CA ARG A 16 27.32 7.87 -44.80
C ARG A 16 25.84 7.73 -44.51
N ASP A 17 25.06 7.27 -45.49
CA ASP A 17 23.62 7.05 -45.33
C ASP A 17 23.34 5.88 -44.38
N GLU A 18 24.11 4.79 -44.46
CA GLU A 18 24.07 3.66 -43.52
C GLU A 18 24.44 4.09 -42.09
N GLN A 19 25.48 4.92 -41.94
CA GLN A 19 25.87 5.45 -40.64
C GLN A 19 24.79 6.37 -40.04
N GLN A 20 24.11 7.16 -40.87
CA GLN A 20 22.98 7.99 -40.42
C GLN A 20 21.76 7.14 -40.03
N ALA A 21 21.46 6.08 -40.78
CA ALA A 21 20.39 5.14 -40.46
C ALA A 21 20.64 4.45 -39.09
N LEU A 22 21.87 3.98 -38.87
CA LEU A 22 22.27 3.36 -37.59
C LEU A 22 22.19 4.33 -36.41
N MET A 23 22.58 5.60 -36.60
CA MET A 23 22.46 6.61 -35.54
C MET A 23 21.00 6.88 -35.17
N LEU A 24 20.10 6.92 -36.16
CA LEU A 24 18.66 7.08 -35.91
C LEU A 24 18.09 5.88 -35.16
N GLU A 25 18.52 4.66 -35.53
CA GLU A 25 18.09 3.43 -34.87
C GLU A 25 18.56 3.38 -33.41
N VAL A 26 19.84 3.67 -33.14
CA VAL A 26 20.38 3.75 -31.77
C VAL A 26 19.63 4.79 -30.94
N ALA A 27 19.40 5.99 -31.49
CA ALA A 27 18.65 7.03 -30.78
C ALA A 27 17.19 6.64 -30.51
N THR A 28 16.63 5.72 -31.30
CA THR A 28 15.28 5.19 -31.09
C THR A 28 15.29 4.13 -30.00
N LEU A 29 16.26 3.21 -30.04
CA LEU A 29 16.46 2.18 -29.02
C LEU A 29 16.79 2.78 -27.64
N GLU A 30 17.58 3.85 -27.58
CA GLU A 30 17.89 4.54 -26.32
C GLU A 30 16.64 5.16 -25.70
N ARG A 31 15.78 5.79 -26.51
CA ARG A 31 14.49 6.34 -26.05
C ARG A 31 13.56 5.23 -25.56
N GLU A 32 13.51 4.11 -26.25
CA GLU A 32 12.68 2.98 -25.85
C GLU A 32 13.21 2.31 -24.57
N ASN A 33 14.53 2.20 -24.41
CA ASN A 33 15.14 1.69 -23.19
C ASN A 33 14.83 2.59 -21.99
N GLN A 34 14.92 3.91 -22.15
CA GLN A 34 14.52 4.86 -21.11
C GLN A 34 13.04 4.72 -20.74
N ARG A 35 12.16 4.52 -21.73
CA ARG A 35 10.72 4.27 -21.47
C ARG A 35 10.51 3.00 -20.67
N LEU A 36 11.13 1.89 -21.08
CA LEU A 36 11.00 0.60 -20.41
C LEU A 36 11.55 0.62 -18.98
N GLN A 37 12.66 1.35 -18.74
CA GLN A 37 13.19 1.54 -17.39
C GLN A 37 12.23 2.32 -16.49
N ALA A 38 11.57 3.35 -17.02
CA ALA A 38 10.55 4.09 -16.27
C ALA A 38 9.33 3.22 -15.94
N GLU A 39 8.84 2.43 -16.90
CA GLU A 39 7.74 1.48 -16.68
C GLU A 39 8.10 0.42 -15.63
N LEU A 40 9.34 -0.09 -15.66
CA LEU A 40 9.85 -1.05 -14.69
C LEU A 40 9.89 -0.44 -13.28
N ALA A 41 10.43 0.77 -13.14
CA ALA A 41 10.51 1.47 -11.86
C ALA A 41 9.11 1.70 -11.25
N GLU A 42 8.14 2.08 -12.08
CA GLU A 42 6.75 2.25 -11.66
C GLU A 42 6.10 0.92 -11.23
N ALA A 43 6.36 -0.16 -11.97
CA ALA A 43 5.87 -1.50 -11.62
C ALA A 43 6.47 -1.99 -10.29
N GLU A 44 7.77 -1.80 -10.07
CA GLU A 44 8.43 -2.13 -8.80
C GLU A 44 7.88 -1.33 -7.63
N GLN A 45 7.61 -0.04 -7.83
CA GLN A 45 7.03 0.81 -6.79
C GLN A 45 5.61 0.36 -6.42
N ARG A 46 4.78 0.01 -7.42
CA ARG A 46 3.46 -0.59 -7.20
C ARG A 46 3.56 -1.91 -6.44
N PHE A 47 4.48 -2.79 -6.80
CA PHE A 47 4.70 -4.07 -6.12
C PHE A 47 5.14 -3.89 -4.66
N LYS A 48 6.07 -2.96 -4.40
CA LYS A 48 6.49 -2.59 -3.04
C LYS A 48 5.30 -2.07 -2.21
N GLY A 49 4.44 -1.24 -2.81
CA GLY A 49 3.20 -0.77 -2.21
C GLY A 49 2.28 -1.93 -1.82
N LEU A 50 2.01 -2.86 -2.73
CA LEU A 50 1.18 -4.04 -2.46
C LEU A 50 1.76 -4.91 -1.33
N LEU A 51 3.07 -5.16 -1.34
CA LEU A 51 3.72 -5.91 -0.27
C LEU A 51 3.55 -5.23 1.09
N SER A 52 3.76 -3.91 1.18
CA SER A 52 3.56 -3.18 2.43
C SER A 52 2.12 -3.28 2.95
N GLY A 53 1.13 -3.20 2.05
CA GLY A 53 -0.28 -3.41 2.38
C GLY A 53 -0.57 -4.82 2.89
N GLU A 54 -0.02 -5.86 2.25
CA GLU A 54 -0.17 -7.24 2.71
C GLU A 54 0.47 -7.47 4.08
N TYR A 55 1.68 -6.95 4.32
CA TYR A 55 2.33 -7.07 5.63
C TYR A 55 1.52 -6.38 6.73
N GLU A 56 0.92 -5.24 6.42
CA GLU A 56 0.03 -4.55 7.35
C GLU A 56 -1.25 -5.35 7.63
N GLN A 57 -1.88 -5.91 6.59
CA GLN A 57 -3.04 -6.80 6.73
C GLN A 57 -2.73 -8.07 7.52
N ARG A 58 -1.56 -8.69 7.30
CA ARG A 58 -1.07 -9.84 8.07
C ARG A 58 -0.83 -9.46 9.53
N ARG A 59 -0.24 -8.29 9.80
CA ARG A 59 -0.11 -7.77 11.18
C ARG A 59 -1.47 -7.56 11.84
N LYS A 60 -2.48 -7.06 11.12
CA LYS A 60 -3.85 -6.89 11.62
C LYS A 60 -4.54 -8.23 11.93
N THR A 61 -4.28 -9.27 11.14
CA THR A 61 -4.83 -10.62 11.39
C THR A 61 -4.16 -11.34 12.55
N VAL A 62 -2.85 -11.19 12.74
CA VAL A 62 -2.13 -11.75 13.91
C VAL A 62 -2.66 -11.16 15.23
N ARG A 63 -3.17 -9.92 15.24
CA ARG A 63 -3.84 -9.32 16.41
C ARG A 63 -5.15 -10.02 16.79
N LYS A 64 -5.67 -10.95 15.99
CA LYS A 64 -6.95 -11.65 16.24
C LYS A 64 -6.80 -13.04 16.87
N SER A 65 -5.62 -13.39 17.40
CA SER A 65 -5.42 -14.61 18.21
C SER A 65 -5.34 -14.29 19.70
N CYS A 66 -5.95 -15.13 20.53
CA CYS A 66 -5.88 -14.99 21.98
C CYS A 66 -4.45 -15.16 22.49
N VAL A 67 -3.94 -14.17 23.22
CA VAL A 67 -2.58 -14.24 23.82
C VAL A 67 -2.47 -15.35 24.86
N MET A 68 -3.58 -15.74 25.50
CA MET A 68 -3.58 -16.75 26.57
C MET A 68 -3.59 -18.19 26.05
N CYS A 69 -4.32 -18.47 24.96
CA CYS A 69 -4.52 -19.84 24.49
C CYS A 69 -4.40 -20.01 22.97
N THR A 70 -4.02 -18.96 22.23
CA THR A 70 -3.96 -18.90 20.76
C THR A 70 -5.30 -19.12 20.04
N GLY A 71 -6.40 -19.31 20.78
CA GLY A 71 -7.75 -19.46 20.24
C GLY A 71 -8.27 -18.22 19.51
N ASN A 72 -9.36 -18.39 18.78
CA ASN A 72 -9.95 -17.34 17.95
C ASN A 72 -10.63 -16.25 18.81
N LEU A 73 -10.51 -15.00 18.37
CA LEU A 73 -11.11 -13.83 19.01
C LEU A 73 -12.40 -13.41 18.30
N LEU A 74 -13.50 -13.36 19.04
CA LEU A 74 -14.81 -12.92 18.56
C LEU A 74 -15.09 -11.50 19.05
N PRO A 75 -15.59 -10.59 18.20
CA PRO A 75 -15.94 -9.23 18.62
C PRO A 75 -17.10 -9.28 19.62
N VAL A 76 -16.99 -8.52 20.71
CA VAL A 76 -18.02 -8.45 21.75
C VAL A 76 -18.27 -7.00 22.16
N ALA A 77 -19.52 -6.69 22.50
CA ALA A 77 -19.85 -5.46 23.19
C ALA A 77 -19.76 -5.70 24.70
N ILE A 78 -19.07 -4.82 25.43
CA ILE A 78 -19.04 -4.86 26.89
C ILE A 78 -20.16 -3.95 27.41
N VAL A 79 -20.97 -4.48 28.31
CA VAL A 79 -22.09 -3.78 28.93
C VAL A 79 -21.97 -3.85 30.45
N ALA A 80 -22.32 -2.78 31.15
CA ALA A 80 -22.46 -2.72 32.59
C ALA A 80 -23.91 -2.97 32.99
N GLY A 81 -24.08 -3.47 34.21
CA GLY A 81 -25.39 -3.66 34.84
C GLY A 81 -25.66 -5.11 35.19
N HIS A 82 -26.39 -5.31 36.28
CA HIS A 82 -26.87 -6.63 36.71
C HIS A 82 -28.12 -7.06 35.92
N ASP A 83 -28.84 -6.10 35.31
CA ASP A 83 -30.06 -6.39 34.55
C ASP A 83 -29.73 -6.70 33.08
N VAL A 84 -29.89 -7.97 32.70
CA VAL A 84 -29.69 -8.46 31.34
C VAL A 84 -30.74 -7.89 30.37
N ARG A 85 -31.91 -7.45 30.88
CA ARG A 85 -32.98 -6.87 30.06
C ARG A 85 -32.73 -5.40 29.72
N ASN A 86 -31.85 -4.73 30.46
CA ASN A 86 -31.47 -3.35 30.21
C ASN A 86 -29.95 -3.14 30.42
N PRO A 87 -29.11 -3.74 29.55
CA PRO A 87 -27.68 -3.60 29.66
C PRO A 87 -27.27 -2.16 29.36
N LEU A 88 -26.53 -1.51 30.27
CA LEU A 88 -25.96 -0.19 30.01
C LEU A 88 -24.69 -0.36 29.18
N PRO A 89 -24.60 0.18 27.96
CA PRO A 89 -23.38 0.08 27.17
C PRO A 89 -22.20 0.71 27.94
N LEU A 90 -21.16 -0.08 28.22
CA LEU A 90 -19.92 0.48 28.74
C LEU A 90 -19.20 1.14 27.57
N LYS A 91 -19.22 2.48 27.52
CA LYS A 91 -18.31 3.22 26.63
C LYS A 91 -16.89 2.91 27.09
N MET A 92 -16.24 1.98 26.42
CA MET A 92 -14.81 1.71 26.63
C MET A 92 -14.04 2.99 26.35
N SER A 93 -13.16 3.35 27.27
CA SER A 93 -12.40 4.61 27.29
C SER A 93 -11.82 4.95 25.92
N THR A 94 -12.12 6.14 25.38
CA THR A 94 -11.37 6.69 24.26
C THR A 94 -9.98 7.09 24.76
N LEU A 95 -8.91 6.52 24.20
CA LEU A 95 -7.58 7.03 24.49
C LEU A 95 -7.43 8.37 23.80
N ARG A 96 -7.04 9.39 24.56
CA ARG A 96 -6.78 10.74 24.05
C ARG A 96 -5.28 10.90 23.89
N PHE A 97 -4.82 10.99 22.65
CA PHE A 97 -3.46 11.38 22.35
C PHE A 97 -3.42 12.91 22.32
N GLY A 98 -2.73 13.52 23.27
CA GLY A 98 -2.47 14.97 23.26
C GLY A 98 -1.20 15.26 22.49
N SER A 99 -1.25 16.21 21.55
CA SER A 99 -0.02 16.77 20.96
C SER A 99 0.70 17.64 22.00
N PRO A 100 2.03 17.48 22.20
CA PRO A 100 2.80 18.34 23.09
C PRO A 100 2.81 19.82 22.67
N GLU A 101 2.51 20.12 21.40
CA GLU A 101 2.46 21.49 20.87
C GLU A 101 1.08 22.15 20.98
N GLY A 102 0.10 21.49 21.62
CA GLY A 102 -1.23 22.07 21.83
C GLY A 102 -2.06 22.13 20.55
N GLY A 103 -2.56 20.98 20.11
CA GLY A 103 -3.50 20.88 18.99
C GLY A 103 -4.05 19.46 18.84
N PHE A 104 -5.37 19.36 18.59
CA PHE A 104 -6.19 18.16 18.39
C PHE A 104 -5.89 16.95 19.30
N THR A 105 -6.81 16.67 20.23
CA THR A 105 -6.86 15.36 20.88
C THR A 105 -7.47 14.34 19.91
N ALA A 106 -6.66 13.48 19.33
CA ALA A 106 -7.17 12.33 18.59
C ALA A 106 -7.73 11.32 19.61
N SER A 107 -9.03 11.03 19.52
CA SER A 107 -9.67 9.97 20.30
C SER A 107 -9.68 8.68 19.47
N ALA A 108 -8.95 7.66 19.92
CA ALA A 108 -9.01 6.34 19.30
C ALA A 108 -10.04 5.46 20.03
N PRO A 109 -11.03 4.89 19.32
CA PRO A 109 -11.99 3.97 19.92
C PRO A 109 -11.31 2.65 20.30
N VAL A 110 -11.80 2.05 21.38
CA VAL A 110 -11.34 0.74 21.86
C VAL A 110 -12.38 -0.31 21.49
N ARG A 111 -11.96 -1.35 20.75
CA ARG A 111 -12.78 -2.52 20.43
C ARG A 111 -12.42 -3.68 21.35
N SER A 112 -13.43 -4.38 21.85
CA SER A 112 -13.26 -5.56 22.71
C SER A 112 -13.53 -6.85 21.94
N TYR A 113 -12.72 -7.87 22.21
CA TYR A 113 -12.89 -9.20 21.67
C TYR A 113 -12.77 -10.23 22.79
N ALA A 114 -13.62 -11.24 22.78
CA ALA A 114 -13.55 -12.36 23.71
C ALA A 114 -12.99 -13.59 22.99
N CYS A 115 -12.10 -14.33 23.66
CA CYS A 115 -11.66 -15.62 23.15
C CYS A 115 -12.79 -16.64 23.24
N GLY A 116 -13.16 -17.26 22.13
CA GLY A 116 -14.17 -18.32 22.11
C GLY A 116 -13.75 -19.60 22.85
N THR A 117 -12.46 -19.76 23.13
CA THR A 117 -11.91 -20.96 23.77
C THR A 117 -11.73 -20.80 25.28
N CYS A 118 -11.12 -19.71 25.75
CA CYS A 118 -10.82 -19.50 27.18
C CYS A 118 -11.57 -18.33 27.83
N GLY A 119 -12.40 -17.59 27.08
CA GLY A 119 -13.20 -16.48 27.61
C GLY A 119 -12.43 -15.19 27.93
N TYR A 120 -11.12 -15.16 27.73
CA TYR A 120 -10.31 -13.97 28.01
C TYR A 120 -10.70 -12.78 27.09
N ILE A 121 -10.82 -11.59 27.67
CA ILE A 121 -11.20 -10.36 26.97
C ILE A 121 -9.96 -9.57 26.56
N HIS A 122 -9.81 -9.34 25.26
CA HIS A 122 -8.79 -8.49 24.66
C HIS A 122 -9.38 -7.15 24.26
N ASN A 123 -8.68 -6.06 24.57
CA ASN A 123 -9.04 -4.71 24.15
C ASN A 123 -7.99 -4.20 23.17
N PHE A 124 -8.43 -3.75 21.99
CA PHE A 124 -7.55 -3.20 20.96
C PHE A 124 -7.92 -1.76 20.66
N ILE A 125 -6.90 -0.93 20.53
CA ILE A 125 -7.05 0.45 20.06
C ILE A 125 -7.20 0.38 18.55
N ASP A 126 -8.34 0.85 18.06
CA ASP A 126 -8.59 0.99 16.64
C ASP A 126 -8.11 2.37 16.18
N MET A 127 -7.02 2.39 15.42
CA MET A 127 -6.41 3.60 14.88
C MET A 127 -6.73 3.78 13.39
N ASP A 128 -7.50 2.87 12.79
CA ASP A 128 -7.84 2.92 11.37
C ASP A 128 -9.07 3.82 11.16
N LEU A 129 -8.85 5.06 10.71
CA LEU A 129 -9.92 6.01 10.38
C LEU A 129 -10.91 5.48 9.33
N GLY A 130 -10.50 4.53 8.48
CA GLY A 130 -11.33 3.97 7.42
C GLY A 130 -12.44 3.03 7.89
N ASP A 131 -12.28 2.43 9.07
CA ASP A 131 -13.22 1.45 9.64
C ASP A 131 -14.25 2.12 10.57
N LEU A 132 -14.14 3.44 10.74
CA LEU A 132 -14.93 4.27 11.64
C LEU A 132 -16.21 4.86 11.03
N GLY A 133 -16.57 4.51 9.79
CA GLY A 133 -17.87 4.86 9.21
C GLY A 133 -18.20 6.35 9.23
N GLY A 134 -17.19 7.22 9.26
CA GLY A 134 -17.36 8.66 9.20
C GLY A 134 -17.01 9.13 7.80
N THR A 135 -18.02 9.44 7.00
CA THR A 135 -17.90 10.42 5.92
C THR A 135 -17.27 11.67 6.52
N LEU A 136 -15.96 11.85 6.34
CA LEU A 136 -15.37 13.18 6.37
C LEU A 136 -16.04 13.89 5.21
N GLY A 137 -17.07 14.66 5.54
CA GLY A 137 -17.76 15.52 4.59
C GLY A 137 -16.71 16.29 3.82
N GLU A 138 -16.87 16.29 2.50
CA GLU A 138 -16.28 17.28 1.62
C GLU A 138 -16.43 18.66 2.28
N VAL A 139 -15.30 19.30 2.57
CA VAL A 139 -15.29 20.73 2.83
C VAL A 139 -14.48 21.31 1.68
N GLY A 140 -15.19 22.00 0.78
CA GLY A 140 -14.59 22.84 -0.25
C GLY A 140 -13.90 24.06 0.31
#